data_AF-A0A3M1DCP5-F1
#
_entry.id   AF-A0A3M1DCP5-F1
#
_cell.length_a   1.000
_cell.length_b   1.000
_cell.length_c   1.000
_cell.angle_alpha   90.00
_cell.angle_beta   90.00
_cell.angle_gamma   90.00
#
_symmetry.space_group_name_H-M   'P 1'
#
loop_
_entity.id
_entity.type
_entity.pdbx_description
1 polymer ?
#
loop_
_entity_poly.entity_id
_entity_poly.type
_entity_poly.pdbx_seq_one_letter_code
_entity_poly.pdbx_strand_id
1 'polypeptide(L)'
;MAPDPFDLIAPSDSFMVDLTLASSTDFSWQAAGSSLPNDTMTYLLEINSDPTFTAPPLVSGTSVELTTQTLTVTGLPRGTWVYWHVTATNRLDSSTVSTTDRTMGVYSRGDLDQNGAADVADLTMLIDHLFISFATPDNDFFVPAGNLNCQGTVDVADLTALIDMLFISFNIPACP
;
A
#
# COMPACT_ATOMS: atom_id res chain seq x y z
N MET A 1 -4.50 30.97 -13.16
CA MET A 1 -5.35 30.49 -12.05
C MET A 1 -4.93 29.07 -11.77
N ALA A 2 -4.89 28.66 -10.50
CA ALA A 2 -4.56 27.28 -10.17
C ALA A 2 -5.73 26.34 -10.49
N PRO A 3 -5.48 25.03 -10.66
CA PRO A 3 -6.54 24.03 -10.72
C PRO A 3 -7.47 24.10 -9.50
N ASP A 4 -8.73 23.66 -9.67
CA ASP A 4 -9.67 23.56 -8.55
C ASP A 4 -9.29 22.39 -7.62
N PRO A 5 -9.66 22.43 -6.33
CA PRO A 5 -9.44 21.32 -5.41
C PRO A 5 -10.10 20.01 -5.89
N PHE A 6 -9.45 18.88 -5.60
CA PHE A 6 -9.91 17.55 -6.00
C PHE A 6 -9.52 16.50 -4.96
N ASP A 7 -10.27 15.40 -4.92
CA ASP A 7 -10.09 14.35 -3.92
C ASP A 7 -9.36 13.11 -4.46
N LEU A 8 -8.66 12.44 -3.56
CA LEU A 8 -8.09 11.11 -3.79
C LEU A 8 -9.21 10.04 -3.75
N ILE A 9 -9.10 8.97 -4.55
CA ILE A 9 -10.13 7.92 -4.66
C ILE A 9 -9.62 6.59 -4.10
N ALA A 10 -8.55 6.04 -4.66
CA ALA A 10 -7.99 4.76 -4.24
C ALA A 10 -6.45 4.79 -4.22
N PRO A 11 -5.80 4.07 -3.29
CA PRO A 11 -6.38 3.34 -2.17
C PRO A 11 -7.15 4.26 -1.18
N SER A 12 -8.10 3.71 -0.42
CA SER A 12 -8.76 4.52 0.62
C SER A 12 -7.77 4.89 1.71
N ASP A 13 -8.07 5.94 2.47
CA ASP A 13 -7.19 6.32 3.57
C ASP A 13 -7.08 5.20 4.61
N SER A 14 -5.88 5.01 5.15
CA SER A 14 -5.51 3.97 6.11
C SER A 14 -5.79 2.53 5.64
N PHE A 15 -5.87 2.30 4.32
CA PHE A 15 -6.16 0.98 3.76
C PHE A 15 -4.94 0.06 3.81
N MET A 16 -5.19 -1.23 4.04
CA MET A 16 -4.15 -2.28 4.00
C MET A 16 -4.12 -2.95 2.62
N VAL A 17 -3.03 -2.78 1.89
CA VAL A 17 -2.81 -3.34 0.56
C VAL A 17 -2.03 -4.66 0.67
N ASP A 18 -2.67 -5.75 0.25
CA ASP A 18 -2.02 -7.06 0.10
C ASP A 18 -1.25 -7.13 -1.23
N LEU A 19 0.09 -7.23 -1.16
CA LEU A 19 0.96 -7.46 -2.31
C LEU A 19 1.56 -8.88 -2.34
N THR A 20 0.94 -9.85 -1.70
CA THR A 20 1.46 -11.22 -1.65
C THR A 20 1.52 -11.85 -3.05
N LEU A 21 0.40 -11.77 -3.79
CA LEU A 21 0.26 -12.33 -5.13
C LEU A 21 0.38 -11.27 -6.24
N ALA A 22 0.55 -10.00 -5.87
CA ALA A 22 0.68 -8.87 -6.78
C ALA A 22 2.01 -8.14 -6.53
N SER A 23 2.57 -7.54 -7.57
CA SER A 23 3.76 -6.67 -7.44
C SER A 23 3.44 -5.19 -7.57
N SER A 24 2.15 -4.86 -7.69
CA SER A 24 1.66 -3.51 -7.93
C SER A 24 0.32 -3.23 -7.28
N THR A 25 0.03 -1.94 -7.10
CA THR A 25 -1.30 -1.45 -6.71
C THR A 25 -1.71 -0.25 -7.55
N ASP A 26 -3.02 -0.07 -7.72
CA ASP A 26 -3.58 1.01 -8.52
C ASP A 26 -3.94 2.21 -7.65
N PHE A 27 -3.49 3.38 -8.09
CA PHE A 27 -3.86 4.68 -7.53
C PHE A 27 -4.85 5.37 -8.44
N SER A 28 -5.82 6.08 -7.84
CA SER A 28 -6.78 6.89 -8.58
C SER A 28 -7.24 8.11 -7.78
N TRP A 29 -7.61 9.16 -8.51
CA TRP A 29 -8.07 10.45 -7.97
C TRP A 29 -9.14 11.07 -8.86
N GLN A 30 -9.81 12.12 -8.38
CA GLN A 30 -10.73 12.91 -9.18
C GLN A 30 -9.97 13.80 -10.15
N ALA A 31 -10.57 14.08 -11.31
CA ALA A 31 -10.03 15.10 -12.20
C ALA A 31 -10.13 16.49 -11.55
N ALA A 32 -9.03 17.24 -11.55
CA ALA A 32 -9.01 18.63 -11.10
C ALA A 32 -9.79 19.52 -12.09
N GLY A 33 -10.63 20.39 -11.53
CA GLY A 33 -11.37 21.40 -12.31
C GLY A 33 -10.47 22.55 -12.78
N SER A 34 -10.98 23.37 -13.70
CA SER A 34 -10.35 24.63 -14.06
C SER A 34 -11.37 25.65 -14.53
N SER A 35 -11.18 26.90 -14.09
CA SER A 35 -11.84 28.08 -14.63
C SER A 35 -11.32 28.49 -16.01
N LEU A 36 -10.19 27.96 -16.47
CA LEU A 36 -9.61 28.32 -17.76
C LEU A 36 -10.33 27.56 -18.88
N PRO A 37 -10.79 28.25 -19.94
CA PRO A 37 -11.42 27.57 -21.07
C PRO A 37 -10.41 26.68 -21.81
N ASN A 38 -10.81 25.44 -22.13
CA ASN A 38 -9.99 24.42 -22.78
C ASN A 38 -8.66 24.15 -22.07
N ASP A 39 -8.69 24.14 -20.74
CA ASP A 39 -7.51 23.80 -19.96
C ASP A 39 -7.19 22.30 -20.03
N THR A 40 -5.91 22.00 -19.86
CA THR A 40 -5.42 20.62 -19.78
C THR A 40 -4.67 20.47 -18.47
N MET A 41 -4.88 19.34 -17.81
CA MET A 41 -4.22 19.01 -16.56
C MET A 41 -3.23 17.89 -16.78
N THR A 42 -2.09 18.03 -16.14
CA THR A 42 -1.18 16.94 -15.85
C THR A 42 -1.16 16.67 -14.35
N TYR A 43 -0.83 15.45 -13.96
CA TYR A 43 -0.85 15.04 -12.55
C TYR A 43 0.47 14.40 -12.16
N LEU A 44 0.90 14.68 -10.94
CA LEU A 44 2.09 14.11 -10.31
C LEU A 44 1.65 13.31 -9.07
N LEU A 45 1.90 12.00 -9.04
CA LEU A 45 1.71 11.20 -7.83
C LEU A 45 2.99 11.26 -6.99
N GLU A 46 2.90 11.47 -5.69
CA GLU A 46 4.07 11.31 -4.81
C GLU A 46 3.74 10.31 -3.73
N ILE A 47 4.69 9.41 -3.45
CA ILE A 47 4.58 8.39 -2.40
C ILE A 47 5.83 8.47 -1.55
N ASN A 48 5.65 8.56 -0.24
CA ASN A 48 6.73 8.84 0.71
C ASN A 48 6.57 8.06 2.02
N SER A 49 7.66 7.84 2.74
CA SER A 49 7.63 7.29 4.11
C SER A 49 7.44 8.38 5.16
N ASP A 50 7.61 9.64 4.76
CA ASP A 50 7.48 10.82 5.60
C ASP A 50 6.19 11.57 5.24
N PRO A 51 5.27 11.80 6.20
CA PRO A 51 4.01 12.51 5.96
C PRO A 51 4.21 13.97 5.56
N THR A 52 5.42 14.53 5.74
CA THR A 52 5.72 15.91 5.33
C THR A 52 6.25 16.00 3.90
N PHE A 53 6.44 14.87 3.22
CA PHE A 53 6.95 14.79 1.84
C PHE A 53 8.29 15.53 1.65
N THR A 54 9.14 15.58 2.69
CA THR A 54 10.46 16.24 2.60
C THR A 54 11.57 15.28 2.21
N ALA A 55 11.39 13.99 2.44
CA ALA A 55 12.30 12.95 2.00
C ALA A 55 12.16 12.68 0.48
N PRO A 56 13.18 12.10 -0.18
CA PRO A 56 13.04 11.65 -1.56
C PRO A 56 11.88 10.65 -1.73
N PRO A 57 11.15 10.66 -2.85
CA PRO A 57 10.06 9.71 -3.09
C PRO A 57 10.52 8.25 -2.99
N LEU A 58 9.67 7.40 -2.41
CA LEU A 58 9.97 5.98 -2.16
C LEU A 58 10.08 5.15 -3.45
N VAL A 59 9.38 5.55 -4.51
CA VAL A 59 9.32 4.80 -5.77
C VAL A 59 9.75 5.70 -6.93
N SER A 60 10.75 5.27 -7.68
CA SER A 60 11.19 5.97 -8.91
C SER A 60 10.07 5.95 -9.96
N GLY A 61 9.69 7.11 -10.49
CA GLY A 61 8.63 7.24 -11.51
C GLY A 61 7.24 7.59 -10.98
N THR A 62 7.07 7.86 -9.68
CA THR A 62 5.83 8.46 -9.16
C THR A 62 5.69 9.90 -9.64
N SER A 63 6.82 10.61 -9.81
CA SER A 63 6.89 11.96 -10.34
C SER A 63 6.74 12.04 -11.89
N VAL A 64 5.79 11.32 -12.47
CA VAL A 64 5.49 11.38 -13.91
C VAL A 64 4.29 12.27 -14.12
N GLU A 65 4.37 13.24 -15.04
CA GLU A 65 3.23 14.04 -15.47
C GLU A 65 2.26 13.14 -16.26
N LEU A 66 1.13 12.81 -15.65
CA LEU A 66 0.09 11.94 -16.21
C LEU A 66 -1.03 12.77 -16.84
N THR A 67 -1.59 12.28 -17.94
CA THR A 67 -2.83 12.84 -18.51
C THR A 67 -4.08 12.08 -18.05
N THR A 68 -3.89 11.00 -17.30
CA THR A 68 -4.93 10.13 -16.74
C THR A 68 -5.04 10.33 -15.23
N GLN A 69 -6.20 9.98 -14.65
CA GLN A 69 -6.46 10.07 -13.20
C GLN A 69 -6.16 8.76 -12.47
N THR A 70 -5.28 7.95 -13.05
CA THR A 70 -4.94 6.60 -12.57
C THR A 70 -3.47 6.30 -12.83
N LEU A 71 -2.82 5.59 -11.90
CA LEU A 71 -1.46 5.07 -12.07
C LEU A 71 -1.29 3.74 -11.32
N THR A 72 -0.78 2.73 -12.02
CA THR A 72 -0.34 1.47 -11.39
C THR A 72 1.10 1.62 -10.93
N VAL A 73 1.36 1.41 -9.64
CA VAL A 73 2.68 1.57 -9.02
C VAL A 73 3.21 0.21 -8.58
N THR A 74 4.47 -0.07 -8.91
CA THR A 74 5.21 -1.28 -8.52
C THR A 74 6.31 -0.97 -7.52
N GLY A 75 6.76 -1.96 -6.75
CA GLY A 75 7.96 -1.82 -5.91
C GLY A 75 7.77 -1.00 -4.64
N LEU A 76 6.54 -0.96 -4.12
CA LEU A 76 6.26 -0.39 -2.81
C LEU A 76 6.92 -1.24 -1.69
N PRO A 77 7.51 -0.61 -0.67
CA PRO A 77 8.06 -1.32 0.48
C PRO A 77 6.94 -2.04 1.23
N ARG A 78 7.18 -3.29 1.65
CA ARG A 78 6.26 -4.13 2.43
C ARG A 78 6.57 -3.99 3.92
N GLY A 79 5.60 -4.33 4.77
CA GLY A 79 5.73 -4.24 6.23
C GLY A 79 5.78 -2.80 6.75
N THR A 80 5.27 -1.83 6.00
CA THR A 80 5.34 -0.43 6.41
C THR A 80 4.16 0.40 5.91
N TRP A 81 3.93 1.51 6.59
CA TRP A 81 2.98 2.54 6.18
C TRP A 81 3.66 3.51 5.20
N VAL A 82 2.93 3.93 4.18
CA VAL A 82 3.36 4.95 3.22
C VAL A 82 2.29 6.01 3.04
N TYR A 83 2.74 7.24 2.80
CA TYR A 83 1.91 8.41 2.56
C TYR A 83 1.89 8.74 1.08
N TRP A 84 0.77 9.25 0.58
CA TRP A 84 0.66 9.66 -0.81
C TRP A 84 -0.30 10.82 -1.02
N HIS A 85 -0.01 11.61 -2.05
CA HIS A 85 -0.83 12.72 -2.52
C HIS A 85 -0.64 12.92 -4.02
N VAL A 86 -1.48 13.75 -4.63
CA VAL A 86 -1.39 14.07 -6.05
C VAL A 86 -1.34 15.57 -6.24
N THR A 87 -0.43 16.05 -7.09
CA THR A 87 -0.39 17.44 -7.53
C THR A 87 -0.92 17.54 -8.95
N ALA A 88 -1.98 18.33 -9.16
CA ALA A 88 -2.45 18.69 -10.49
C ALA A 88 -1.74 19.97 -10.96
N THR A 89 -1.26 19.99 -12.20
CA THR A 89 -0.61 21.14 -12.84
C THR A 89 -1.34 21.46 -14.13
N ASN A 90 -1.68 22.73 -14.34
CA ASN A 90 -2.29 23.15 -15.60
C ASN A 90 -1.25 23.57 -16.64
N ARG A 91 -1.70 23.85 -17.86
CA ARG A 91 -0.83 24.27 -18.98
C ARG A 91 -0.07 25.60 -18.77
N LEU A 92 -0.37 26.32 -17.70
CA LEU A 92 0.29 27.56 -17.30
C LEU A 92 1.24 27.36 -16.11
N ASP A 93 1.58 26.09 -15.81
CA ASP A 93 2.46 25.68 -14.72
C ASP A 93 1.97 26.09 -13.32
N SER A 94 0.67 26.35 -13.18
CA SER A 94 0.05 26.56 -11.87
C SER A 94 -0.42 25.23 -11.32
N SER A 95 -0.11 24.96 -10.05
CA SER A 95 -0.40 23.68 -9.42
C SER A 95 -1.36 23.77 -8.24
N THR A 96 -1.97 22.64 -7.89
CA THR A 96 -2.80 22.44 -6.69
C THR A 96 -2.61 21.00 -6.23
N VAL A 97 -2.31 20.82 -4.95
CA VAL A 97 -2.22 19.50 -4.30
C VAL A 97 -3.63 19.01 -3.97
N SER A 98 -3.83 17.69 -3.93
CA SER A 98 -5.07 17.07 -3.48
C SER A 98 -5.52 17.62 -2.13
N THR A 99 -6.82 17.60 -1.88
CA THR A 99 -7.44 18.15 -0.65
C THR A 99 -6.94 17.50 0.64
N THR A 100 -6.46 16.26 0.53
CA THR A 100 -5.93 15.46 1.63
C THR A 100 -4.72 14.66 1.15
N ASP A 101 -3.83 14.38 2.09
CA ASP A 101 -2.87 13.30 1.97
C ASP A 101 -3.53 12.03 2.49
N ARG A 102 -3.14 10.88 1.94
CA ARG A 102 -3.62 9.58 2.40
C ARG A 102 -2.47 8.70 2.84
N THR A 103 -2.77 7.79 3.76
CA THR A 103 -1.86 6.74 4.18
C THR A 103 -2.38 5.37 3.76
N MET A 104 -1.47 4.41 3.57
CA MET A 104 -1.81 3.01 3.36
C MET A 104 -0.71 2.10 3.92
N GLY A 105 -1.11 0.96 4.45
CA GLY A 105 -0.19 -0.06 4.93
C GLY A 105 0.03 -1.10 3.84
N VAL A 106 1.28 -1.42 3.53
CA VAL A 106 1.61 -2.40 2.49
C VAL A 106 2.17 -3.64 3.16
N TYR A 107 1.64 -4.82 2.84
CA TYR A 107 2.05 -6.06 3.49
C TYR A 107 2.11 -7.24 2.54
N SER A 108 2.62 -8.35 3.07
CA SER A 108 2.59 -9.65 2.42
C SER A 108 2.23 -10.71 3.44
N ARG A 109 1.28 -11.54 3.07
CA ARG A 109 0.83 -12.67 3.86
C ARG A 109 1.99 -13.65 4.01
N GLY A 110 2.20 -14.10 5.24
CA GLY A 110 3.31 -14.95 5.64
C GLY A 110 4.59 -14.22 6.06
N ASP A 111 4.71 -12.90 5.86
CA ASP A 111 5.84 -12.07 6.32
C ASP A 111 5.43 -11.30 7.60
N LEU A 112 5.42 -12.02 8.73
CA LEU A 112 5.00 -11.56 10.04
C LEU A 112 6.10 -10.75 10.75
N ASP A 113 7.36 -11.00 10.42
CA ASP A 113 8.52 -10.29 10.98
C ASP A 113 8.94 -9.05 10.15
N GLN A 114 8.33 -8.85 8.97
CA GLN A 114 8.52 -7.72 8.06
C GLN A 114 9.93 -7.63 7.45
N ASN A 115 10.62 -8.76 7.34
CA ASN A 115 11.93 -8.83 6.69
C ASN A 115 11.84 -8.83 5.15
N GLY A 116 10.63 -8.87 4.60
CA GLY A 116 10.35 -8.85 3.16
C GLY A 116 10.22 -10.23 2.53
N ALA A 117 10.30 -11.30 3.31
CA ALA A 117 10.12 -12.68 2.87
C ALA A 117 9.32 -13.47 3.90
N ALA A 118 8.49 -14.39 3.41
CA ALA A 118 7.82 -15.34 4.27
C ALA A 118 8.71 -16.58 4.45
N ASP A 119 9.17 -16.85 5.67
CA ASP A 119 10.09 -17.91 6.01
C ASP A 119 9.85 -18.55 7.41
N VAL A 120 10.84 -19.29 7.93
CA VAL A 120 10.72 -20.04 9.19
C VAL A 120 10.72 -19.11 10.42
N ALA A 121 11.27 -17.90 10.32
CA ALA A 121 11.17 -16.88 11.37
C ALA A 121 9.71 -16.47 11.57
N ASP A 122 8.98 -16.23 10.47
CA ASP A 122 7.55 -15.92 10.50
C ASP A 122 6.72 -17.06 11.09
N LEU A 123 7.05 -18.29 10.70
CA LEU A 123 6.43 -19.49 11.27
C LEU A 123 6.67 -19.57 12.78
N THR A 124 7.88 -19.25 13.21
CA THR A 124 8.23 -19.26 14.64
C THR A 124 7.46 -18.19 15.40
N MET A 125 7.30 -17.00 14.83
CA MET A 125 6.47 -15.93 15.41
C MET A 125 5.00 -16.33 15.51
N LEU A 126 4.46 -16.96 14.47
CA LEU A 126 3.08 -17.43 14.47
C LEU A 126 2.85 -18.53 15.52
N ILE A 127 3.80 -19.45 15.69
CA ILE A 127 3.75 -20.48 16.75
C ILE A 127 3.83 -19.84 18.14
N ASP A 128 4.73 -18.88 18.35
CA ASP A 128 4.88 -18.20 19.62
C ASP A 128 3.57 -17.48 20.02
N HIS A 129 2.97 -16.75 19.07
CA HIS A 129 1.68 -16.11 19.24
C HIS A 129 0.55 -17.09 19.54
N LEU A 130 0.48 -18.24 18.86
CA LEU A 130 -0.66 -19.15 19.01
C LEU A 130 -0.56 -20.10 20.21
N PHE A 131 0.65 -20.41 20.68
CA PHE A 131 0.84 -21.53 21.63
C PHE A 131 1.75 -21.23 22.82
N ILE A 132 2.58 -20.19 22.77
CA ILE A 132 3.63 -19.98 23.77
C ILE A 132 3.37 -18.70 24.57
N SER A 133 3.54 -17.54 23.93
CA SER A 133 3.44 -16.25 24.60
C SER A 133 2.02 -15.69 24.59
N PHE A 134 1.22 -16.02 23.56
CA PHE A 134 -0.07 -15.38 23.27
C PHE A 134 0.03 -13.86 23.06
N ALA A 135 1.25 -13.33 22.94
CA ALA A 135 1.49 -11.93 22.67
C ALA A 135 1.35 -11.68 21.18
N THR A 136 0.59 -10.66 20.81
CA THR A 136 0.67 -10.11 19.46
C THR A 136 1.91 -9.21 19.41
N PRO A 137 2.82 -9.40 18.44
CA PRO A 137 3.89 -8.45 18.18
C PRO A 137 3.34 -7.03 18.03
N ASP A 138 4.08 -6.04 18.54
CA ASP A 138 3.70 -4.62 18.45
C ASP A 138 3.98 -4.09 17.04
N ASN A 139 3.23 -4.61 16.08
CA ASN A 139 3.26 -4.15 14.71
C ASN A 139 1.85 -4.28 14.08
N ASP A 140 1.42 -3.24 13.35
CA ASP A 140 0.08 -3.18 12.75
C ASP A 140 -0.15 -4.24 11.65
N PHE A 141 0.94 -4.84 11.17
CA PHE A 141 0.95 -5.76 10.04
C PHE A 141 0.78 -7.23 10.46
N PHE A 142 0.88 -7.55 11.75
CA PHE A 142 0.89 -8.95 12.21
C PHE A 142 -0.39 -9.68 11.85
N VAL A 143 -1.54 -9.06 12.13
CA VAL A 143 -2.84 -9.66 11.81
C VAL A 143 -3.04 -9.81 10.30
N PRO A 144 -2.89 -8.76 9.47
CA PRO A 144 -3.07 -8.91 8.02
C PRO A 144 -2.04 -9.85 7.38
N ALA A 145 -0.77 -9.83 7.80
CA ALA A 145 0.24 -10.76 7.30
C ALA A 145 0.04 -12.20 7.80
N GLY A 146 -0.39 -12.37 9.04
CA GLY A 146 -0.60 -13.67 9.68
C GLY A 146 -1.93 -14.35 9.33
N ASN A 147 -2.91 -13.62 8.79
CA ASN A 147 -4.21 -14.13 8.35
C ASN A 147 -4.12 -14.66 6.90
N LEU A 148 -3.37 -15.75 6.72
CA LEU A 148 -3.07 -16.33 5.40
C LEU A 148 -4.33 -16.81 4.67
N ASN A 149 -5.37 -17.22 5.39
CA ASN A 149 -6.63 -17.71 4.79
C ASN A 149 -7.71 -16.61 4.62
N CYS A 150 -7.40 -15.37 5.02
CA CYS A 150 -8.29 -14.21 4.94
C CYS A 150 -9.64 -14.34 5.69
N GLN A 151 -9.68 -15.09 6.79
CA GLN A 151 -10.89 -15.20 7.63
C GLN A 151 -10.99 -14.13 8.72
N GLY A 152 -9.98 -13.24 8.83
CA GLY A 152 -10.05 -12.01 9.61
C GLY A 152 -9.43 -12.12 11.00
N THR A 153 -8.96 -13.31 11.37
CA THR A 153 -8.26 -13.58 12.63
C THR A 153 -7.09 -14.50 12.37
N VAL A 154 -6.00 -14.32 13.10
CA VAL A 154 -4.84 -15.22 13.06
C VAL A 154 -5.13 -16.44 13.94
N ASP A 155 -5.18 -17.63 13.34
CA ASP A 155 -5.44 -18.88 14.05
C ASP A 155 -4.65 -20.10 13.51
N VAL A 156 -5.00 -21.30 13.97
CA VAL A 156 -4.31 -22.55 13.60
C VAL A 156 -4.47 -22.91 12.12
N ALA A 157 -5.54 -22.45 11.47
CA ALA A 157 -5.71 -22.64 10.03
C ALA A 157 -4.69 -21.80 9.26
N ASP A 158 -4.36 -20.59 9.73
CA ASP A 158 -3.28 -19.79 9.15
C ASP A 158 -1.91 -20.41 9.36
N LEU A 159 -1.66 -20.97 10.55
CA LEU A 159 -0.44 -21.74 10.81
C LEU A 159 -0.30 -22.91 9.85
N THR A 160 -1.41 -23.63 9.62
CA THR A 160 -1.43 -24.76 8.68
C THR A 160 -1.15 -24.29 7.26
N ALA A 161 -1.73 -23.15 6.84
CA ALA A 161 -1.46 -22.54 5.54
C ALA A 161 0.00 -22.10 5.39
N LEU A 162 0.62 -21.55 6.44
CA LEU A 162 2.01 -21.12 6.41
C LEU A 162 2.96 -22.31 6.29
N ILE A 163 2.69 -23.41 7.01
CA ILE A 163 3.45 -24.66 6.88
C ILE A 163 3.32 -25.24 5.47
N ASP A 164 2.10 -25.27 4.92
CA ASP A 164 1.87 -25.76 3.55
C ASP A 164 2.65 -24.93 2.53
N MET A 165 2.58 -23.60 2.64
CA MET A 165 3.32 -22.68 1.79
C MET A 165 4.83 -22.86 1.93
N LEU A 166 5.39 -23.05 3.13
CA LEU A 166 6.84 -23.12 3.33
C LEU A 166 7.45 -24.48 2.94
N PHE A 167 6.71 -25.57 3.08
CA PHE A 167 7.30 -26.92 3.02
C PHE A 167 6.63 -27.90 2.07
N ILE A 168 5.41 -27.63 1.62
CA ILE A 168 4.60 -28.61 0.89
C ILE A 168 4.27 -28.09 -0.52
N SER A 169 3.45 -27.04 -0.60
CA SER A 169 2.89 -26.56 -1.87
C SER A 169 3.70 -25.43 -2.49
N PHE A 170 4.47 -24.66 -1.70
CA PHE A 170 5.18 -23.45 -2.15
C PHE A 170 4.27 -22.41 -2.78
N ASN A 171 2.97 -22.46 -2.47
CA ASN A 171 1.96 -21.55 -2.96
C ASN A 171 1.16 -21.01 -1.79
N ILE A 172 0.98 -19.69 -1.75
CA ILE A 172 0.08 -19.11 -0.78
C ILE A 172 -1.38 -19.20 -1.26
N PRO A 173 -2.34 -19.55 -0.38
CA PRO A 173 -3.75 -19.58 -0.74
C PRO A 173 -4.21 -18.24 -1.32
N ALA A 174 -5.06 -18.26 -2.34
CA ALA A 174 -5.75 -17.05 -2.78
C ALA A 174 -6.81 -16.66 -1.75
N CYS A 175 -6.93 -15.37 -1.48
CA CYS A 175 -8.04 -14.85 -0.69
C CYS A 175 -9.25 -14.58 -1.60
N PRO A 176 -10.47 -14.94 -1.17
CA PRO A 176 -11.69 -14.68 -1.91
C PRO A 176 -12.03 -13.18 -1.99
#